data_AF-A0A9L0T038-F1
#
_entry.id   AF-A0A9L0T038-F1
#
_cell.length_a   1.000
_cell.length_b   1.000
_cell.length_c   1.000
_cell.angle_alpha   90.00
_cell.angle_beta   90.00
_cell.angle_gamma   90.00
#
_symmetry.space_group_name_H-M   'P 1'
#
loop_
_entity.id
_entity.type
_entity.pdbx_description
1 polymer ?
#
loop_
_entity_poly.entity_id
_entity_poly.type
_entity_poly.pdbx_seq_one_letter_code
_entity_poly.pdbx_strand_id
1 'polypeptide(L)' 'MSSFSRAPQQWATFARVWYLLDGKMQPPGKLAAMASIKLQGLHKPVYHQLSSFD' A
#
# COMPACT_ATOMS: atom_id res chain seq x y z
N MET A 1 3.04 6.17 -20.81
CA MET A 1 2.57 4.86 -20.30
C MET A 1 3.69 3.86 -20.53
N SER A 2 3.96 2.97 -19.58
CA SER A 2 4.96 1.91 -19.74
C SER A 2 4.61 0.96 -20.88
N SER A 3 5.61 0.49 -21.63
CA SER A 3 5.44 -0.38 -22.80
C SER A 3 5.27 -1.87 -22.44
N PHE A 4 4.74 -2.18 -21.25
CA PHE A 4 4.50 -3.55 -20.82
C PHE A 4 3.19 -4.11 -21.40
N SER A 5 3.13 -5.43 -21.56
CA SER A 5 1.88 -6.11 -21.87
C SER A 5 0.88 -5.97 -20.72
N ARG A 6 -0.41 -6.19 -21.02
CA ARG A 6 -1.52 -5.90 -20.07
C ARG A 6 -1.37 -6.61 -18.73
N ALA A 7 -1.02 -7.89 -18.73
CA ALA A 7 -0.94 -8.70 -17.51
C ALA A 7 0.20 -8.24 -16.57
N PRO A 8 1.46 -8.09 -17.01
CA PRO A 8 2.53 -7.52 -16.18
C PRO A 8 2.24 -6.10 -15.68
N GLN A 9 1.63 -5.26 -16.53
CA GLN A 9 1.26 -3.90 -16.13
C GLN A 9 0.23 -3.91 -14.97
N GLN A 10 -0.78 -4.77 -15.07
CA GLN A 10 -1.80 -4.91 -14.02
C GLN A 10 -1.19 -5.51 -12.74
N TRP A 11 -0.38 -6.56 -12.86
CA TRP A 11 0.29 -7.18 -11.71
C TRP A 11 1.15 -6.17 -10.94
N ALA A 12 1.98 -5.40 -11.64
CA ALA A 12 2.84 -4.39 -11.01
C ALA A 12 2.04 -3.29 -10.28
N THR A 13 0.86 -2.93 -10.80
CA THR A 13 0.01 -1.88 -10.21
C THR A 13 -0.66 -2.35 -8.92
N PHE A 14 -1.09 -3.62 -8.86
CA PHE A 14 -1.86 -4.18 -7.74
C PHE A 14 -1.02 -5.02 -6.77
N ALA A 15 0.29 -5.17 -7.02
CA ALA A 15 1.19 -5.92 -6.15
C ALA A 15 1.16 -5.46 -4.68
N ARG A 16 1.32 -6.43 -3.78
CA ARG A 16 1.52 -6.19 -2.35
C ARG A 16 2.95 -5.75 -2.10
N VAL A 17 3.13 -4.88 -1.11
CA VAL A 17 4.44 -4.36 -0.70
C VAL A 17 4.58 -4.57 0.79
N TRP A 18 5.74 -5.07 1.20
CA TRP A 18 6.09 -5.23 2.61
C TRP A 18 6.77 -3.97 3.11
N TYR A 19 6.28 -3.44 4.22
CA TYR A 19 6.85 -2.28 4.90
C TYR A 19 7.38 -2.69 6.26
N LEU A 20 8.49 -2.07 6.68
CA LEU A 20 9.03 -2.19 8.03
C LEU A 20 8.84 -0.85 8.75
N LEU A 21 8.30 -0.91 9.96
CA LEU A 21 8.14 0.24 10.85
C LEU A 21 8.98 0.01 12.11
N ASP A 22 9.98 0.85 12.35
CA ASP A 22 10.68 0.89 13.63
C ASP A 22 9.89 1.78 14.60
N GLY A 23 9.39 1.16 15.66
CA GLY A 23 8.59 1.84 16.68
C GLY A 23 9.40 2.41 17.85
N LYS A 24 10.74 2.30 17.84
CA LYS A 24 11.56 2.73 18.96
C LYS A 24 11.38 4.22 19.24
N MET A 25 10.99 4.55 20.47
CA MET A 25 10.75 5.93 20.93
C MET A 25 9.69 6.70 20.11
N GLN A 26 8.77 6.00 19.44
CA GLN A 26 7.68 6.61 18.70
C GLN A 26 6.36 6.49 19.47
N PRO A 27 5.51 7.53 19.46
CA PRO A 27 4.20 7.45 20.10
C PRO A 27 3.29 6.49 19.32
N PRO A 28 2.59 5.55 20.00
CA PRO A 28 1.78 4.52 19.34
C PRO A 28 0.74 5.08 18.36
N GLY A 29 0.10 6.20 18.70
CA GLY A 29 -0.92 6.82 17.86
C GLY A 29 -0.39 7.25 16.48
N LYS A 30 0.86 7.72 16.39
CA LYS A 30 1.46 8.08 15.10
C LYS A 30 1.77 6.84 14.26
N LEU A 31 2.29 5.79 14.90
CA LEU A 31 2.56 4.53 14.22
C LEU A 31 1.26 3.89 13.71
N ALA A 32 0.23 3.85 14.54
CA ALA A 32 -1.08 3.30 14.18
C ALA A 32 -1.73 4.07 13.02
N ALA A 33 -1.67 5.40 13.03
CA ALA A 33 -2.18 6.23 11.94
C ALA A 33 -1.49 5.94 10.61
N MET A 34 -0.15 5.82 10.61
CA MET A 34 0.61 5.48 9.41
C MET A 34 0.31 4.05 8.93
N ALA A 35 0.34 3.07 9.84
CA ALA A 35 0.06 1.68 9.51
C ALA A 35 -1.35 1.52 8.93
N SER A 36 -2.35 2.18 9.51
CA SER A 36 -3.74 2.13 9.04
C SER A 36 -3.89 2.57 7.58
N ILE A 37 -3.27 3.69 7.19
CA ILE A 37 -3.28 4.18 5.80
C ILE A 37 -2.57 3.20 4.84
N LYS A 38 -1.51 2.54 5.30
CA LYS A 38 -0.76 1.59 4.47
C LYS A 38 -1.52 0.28 4.27
N LEU A 39 -2.06 -0.28 5.35
CA LEU A 39 -2.81 -1.53 5.35
C LEU A 39 -4.11 -1.42 4.55
N GLN A 40 -4.82 -0.29 4.66
CA GLN A 40 -6.05 -0.07 3.88
C GLN A 40 -5.78 0.28 2.41
N GLY A 41 -4.52 0.41 1.99
CA GLY A 41 -4.18 0.82 0.62
C GLY A 41 -4.49 2.27 0.28
N LEU A 42 -4.93 3.10 1.24
CA LEU A 42 -5.30 4.52 1.06
C LEU A 42 -4.15 5.39 0.52
N HIS A 43 -2.91 4.93 0.66
CA HIS A 43 -1.73 5.58 0.07
C HIS A 43 -1.56 5.34 -1.43
N LYS A 44 -2.24 4.35 -2.02
CA LYS A 44 -2.15 4.03 -3.44
C LYS A 44 -3.10 4.95 -4.22
N PRO A 45 -2.65 5.65 -5.28
CA PRO A 45 -3.54 6.47 -6.11
C PRO A 45 -4.67 5.67 -6.78
N VAL A 46 -4.49 4.35 -6.93
CA VAL A 46 -5.48 3.42 -7.49
C VAL A 46 -6.44 2.85 -6.43
N TYR A 47 -6.48 3.43 -5.23
CA TYR A 47 -7.34 2.96 -4.14
C TYR A 47 -8.82 3.00 -4.52
N HIS A 48 -9.52 1.91 -4.19
CA HIS A 48 -10.97 1.81 -4.24
C HIS A 48 -11.46 0.84 -3.16
N GLN A 49 -12.65 1.05 -2.59
CA GLN A 49 -13.16 0.23 -1.48
C GLN A 49 -13.37 -1.25 -1.85
N LEU A 50 -13.70 -1.52 -3.11
CA LEU A 50 -13.93 -2.89 -3.63
C LEU A 50 -12.66 -3.58 -4.13
N SER A 51 -11.55 -2.86 -4.28
CA SER A 51 -10.28 -3.48 -4.66
C SER A 51 -9.60 -4.01 -3.40
N SER A 52 -9.50 -5.34 -3.30
CA SER A 52 -8.68 -5.99 -2.28
C SER A 52 -7.21 -5.73 -2.59
N PHE A 53 -6.55 -4.97 -1.72
CA PHE A 53 -5.08 -4.81 -1.71
C PHE A 53 -4.41 -5.55 -0.54
N ASP A 54 -5.21 -6.26 0.27
CA ASP A 54 -4.74 -7.29 1.21
C ASP A 54 -3.87 -8.31 0.51
#